data_AF-A0AAE8N6U3-F1
#
_entry.id   AF-A0AAE8N6U3-F1
#
_cell.length_a   1.000
_cell.length_b   1.000
_cell.length_c   1.000
_cell.angle_alpha   90.00
_cell.angle_beta   90.00
_cell.angle_gamma   90.00
#
_symmetry.space_group_name_H-M   'P 1'
#
loop_
_entity.id
_entity.type
_entity.pdbx_description
1 polymer ?
#
loop_
_entity_poly.entity_id
_entity_poly.type
_entity_poly.pdbx_seq_one_letter_code
_entity_poly.pdbx_strand_id
1 'polypeptide(L)'
;MEFHDGILRLYRNPVVLPNRWIFPSHLTTNPEHKEAAIAFNQCTTAVGLLGPMARKLLSGIPAVIDVLSLKVGKRRVPTIVIPPLDDGNPPHVVLRVNLPSTGENWIIDTTGGQYGFREVLLPYHRYISDNECMMVCPPSPCPMTETESLDLISNIPFLISNKEQQVDQMLERQAHILFAAFVKASVDKDILKGSTAVVKDSTERFASG
;
A
#
# COMPACT_ATOMS: atom_id res chain seq x y z
N MET A 1 -2.51 -18.01 -9.47
CA MET A 1 -1.18 -17.46 -9.79
C MET A 1 -0.34 -18.58 -10.37
N GLU A 2 0.55 -18.27 -11.30
CA GLU A 2 1.52 -19.23 -11.85
C GLU A 2 2.90 -18.56 -11.97
N PHE A 3 3.96 -19.37 -11.91
CA PHE A 3 5.33 -18.90 -12.14
C PHE A 3 5.91 -19.63 -13.35
N HIS A 4 6.33 -18.87 -14.36
CA HIS A 4 6.82 -19.44 -15.62
C HIS A 4 7.81 -18.46 -16.26
N ASP A 5 8.93 -18.97 -16.79
CA ASP A 5 10.01 -18.19 -17.42
C ASP A 5 10.54 -17.03 -16.55
N GLY A 6 10.61 -17.23 -15.24
CA GLY A 6 11.07 -16.18 -14.32
C GLY A 6 10.02 -15.09 -14.02
N ILE A 7 8.81 -15.19 -14.56
CA ILE A 7 7.76 -14.19 -14.45
C ILE A 7 6.61 -14.74 -13.61
N LEU A 8 6.13 -13.93 -12.66
CA LEU A 8 4.93 -14.25 -11.90
C LEU A 8 3.68 -13.76 -12.65
N ARG A 9 2.77 -14.70 -12.94
CA ARG A 9 1.48 -14.46 -13.61
C ARG A 9 0.37 -14.43 -12.58
N LEU A 10 -0.26 -13.27 -12.46
CA LEU A 10 -1.36 -12.99 -11.55
C LEU A 10 -2.68 -13.06 -12.33
N TYR A 11 -3.43 -14.15 -12.11
CA TYR A 11 -4.71 -14.35 -12.77
C TYR A 11 -5.80 -13.59 -12.02
N ARG A 12 -6.50 -12.68 -12.72
CA ARG A 12 -7.73 -12.06 -12.23
C ARG A 12 -8.86 -13.08 -12.36
N ASN A 13 -8.91 -14.07 -11.47
CA ASN A 13 -10.02 -15.00 -11.44
C ASN A 13 -11.14 -14.42 -10.57
N PRO A 14 -12.31 -14.08 -11.14
CA PRO A 14 -13.39 -13.47 -10.38
C PRO A 14 -14.16 -14.45 -9.46
N VAL A 15 -13.86 -15.75 -9.50
CA VAL A 15 -14.71 -16.82 -8.92
C VAL A 15 -14.14 -17.42 -7.62
N VAL A 16 -12.97 -16.98 -7.17
CA VAL A 16 -12.34 -17.55 -5.97
C VAL A 16 -11.89 -16.42 -5.05
N LEU A 17 -12.51 -16.35 -3.87
CA LEU A 17 -12.02 -15.51 -2.77
C LEU A 17 -10.53 -15.82 -2.57
N PRO A 18 -9.62 -14.85 -2.79
CA PRO A 18 -8.21 -15.09 -2.58
C PRO A 18 -8.01 -15.43 -1.11
N ASN A 19 -7.32 -16.54 -0.84
CA ASN A 19 -6.79 -16.81 0.48
C ASN A 19 -5.65 -15.79 0.72
N ARG A 20 -6.02 -14.57 1.13
CA ARG A 20 -5.17 -13.35 1.12
C ARG A 20 -3.89 -13.45 1.95
N TRP A 21 -3.76 -14.49 2.76
CA TRP A 21 -2.78 -14.56 3.85
C TRP A 21 -1.62 -15.50 3.59
N ILE A 22 -1.71 -16.39 2.59
CA ILE A 22 -0.68 -17.41 2.34
C ILE A 22 -0.27 -17.38 0.88
N PHE A 23 0.93 -16.87 0.63
CA PHE A 23 1.57 -17.03 -0.67
C PHE A 23 1.80 -18.54 -0.92
N PRO A 24 1.39 -19.09 -2.09
CA PRO A 24 1.60 -20.50 -2.38
C PRO A 24 3.09 -20.80 -2.55
N SER A 25 3.73 -21.35 -1.50
CA SER A 25 5.18 -21.57 -1.44
C SER A 25 5.75 -22.43 -2.57
N HIS A 26 4.91 -23.24 -3.23
CA HIS A 26 5.31 -24.05 -4.37
C HIS A 26 5.57 -23.24 -5.66
N LEU A 27 5.08 -22.00 -5.75
CA LEU A 27 5.23 -21.16 -6.95
C LEU A 27 6.64 -20.57 -7.06
N THR A 28 7.22 -20.13 -5.95
CA THR A 28 8.59 -19.59 -5.91
C THR A 28 9.10 -19.48 -4.48
N THR A 29 10.41 -19.61 -4.31
CA THR A 29 11.12 -19.34 -3.06
C THR A 29 11.67 -17.91 -3.00
N ASN A 30 11.67 -17.16 -4.11
CA ASN A 30 12.20 -15.79 -4.16
C ASN A 30 11.31 -14.84 -3.32
N PRO A 31 11.83 -14.23 -2.24
CA PRO A 31 11.05 -13.32 -1.41
C PRO A 31 10.53 -12.10 -2.19
N GLU A 32 11.27 -11.59 -3.17
CA GLU A 32 10.86 -10.43 -3.97
C GLU A 32 9.64 -10.74 -4.84
N HIS A 33 9.53 -11.97 -5.36
CA HIS A 33 8.35 -12.40 -6.10
C HIS A 33 7.13 -12.54 -5.19
N LYS A 34 7.33 -13.01 -3.94
CA LYS A 34 6.25 -13.12 -2.95
C LYS A 34 5.73 -11.74 -2.57
N GLU A 35 6.65 -10.83 -2.26
CA GLU A 35 6.32 -9.45 -1.93
C GLU A 35 5.61 -8.76 -3.09
N ALA A 36 6.12 -8.94 -4.32
CA ALA A 36 5.51 -8.35 -5.49
C ALA A 36 4.07 -8.84 -5.73
N ALA A 37 3.81 -10.12 -5.44
CA ALA A 37 2.47 -10.70 -5.54
C ALA A 37 1.49 -10.15 -4.48
N ILE A 38 1.97 -10.01 -3.24
CA ILE A 38 1.15 -9.59 -2.10
C ILE A 38 0.87 -8.07 -2.17
N ALA A 39 1.86 -7.28 -2.57
CA ALA A 39 1.72 -5.82 -2.72
C ALA A 39 0.98 -5.42 -4.01
N PHE A 40 0.76 -6.36 -4.93
CA PHE A 40 0.16 -6.08 -6.22
C PHE A 40 -1.22 -5.42 -6.08
N ASN A 41 -1.36 -4.23 -6.69
CA ASN A 41 -2.61 -3.47 -6.71
C ASN A 41 -3.17 -3.11 -5.31
N GLN A 42 -2.29 -3.04 -4.30
CA GLN A 42 -2.66 -2.64 -2.92
C GLN A 42 -2.35 -1.17 -2.62
N CYS A 43 -1.74 -0.43 -3.55
CA CYS A 43 -1.20 0.92 -3.30
C CYS A 43 -2.25 1.91 -2.76
N THR A 44 -3.45 1.98 -3.35
CA THR A 44 -4.53 2.86 -2.89
C THR A 44 -5.02 2.50 -1.49
N THR A 45 -5.22 1.21 -1.23
CA THR A 45 -5.64 0.68 0.07
C THR A 45 -4.61 0.97 1.15
N ALA A 46 -3.32 0.74 0.85
CA ALA A 46 -2.21 0.99 1.75
C ALA A 46 -2.12 2.47 2.14
N VAL A 47 -2.29 3.39 1.18
CA VAL A 47 -2.31 4.83 1.47
C VAL A 47 -3.50 5.22 2.36
N GLY A 48 -4.69 4.67 2.10
CA GLY A 48 -5.87 4.89 2.96
C GLY A 48 -5.67 4.39 4.39
N LEU A 49 -5.00 3.24 4.55
CA LEU A 49 -4.70 2.65 5.85
C LEU A 49 -3.62 3.44 6.61
N LEU A 50 -2.56 3.84 5.92
CA LEU A 50 -1.38 4.48 6.53
C LEU A 50 -1.52 5.98 6.70
N GLY A 51 -2.35 6.66 5.90
CA GLY A 51 -2.59 8.09 6.01
C GLY A 51 -2.94 8.55 7.43
N PRO A 52 -3.95 7.94 8.09
CA PRO A 52 -4.26 8.24 9.49
C PRO A 52 -3.10 8.04 10.46
N MET A 53 -2.33 6.96 10.30
CA MET A 53 -1.16 6.67 11.14
C MET A 53 -0.05 7.70 10.95
N ALA A 54 0.29 8.04 9.70
CA ALA A 54 1.28 9.06 9.36
C ALA A 54 0.88 10.43 9.94
N ARG A 55 -0.38 10.83 9.79
CA ARG A 55 -0.91 12.07 10.39
C ARG A 55 -0.80 12.05 11.92
N LYS A 56 -1.08 10.93 12.56
CA LYS A 56 -1.01 10.81 14.03
C LYS A 56 0.44 10.91 14.52
N LEU A 57 1.37 10.20 13.90
CA LEU A 57 2.79 10.20 14.25
C LEU A 57 3.43 11.58 14.06
N LEU A 58 3.04 12.27 12.98
CA LEU A 58 3.55 13.60 12.65
C LEU A 58 2.76 14.73 13.32
N SER A 59 1.82 14.41 14.22
CA SER A 59 1.04 15.44 14.92
C SER A 59 1.98 16.41 15.67
N GLY A 60 1.75 17.72 15.52
CA GLY A 60 2.60 18.76 16.11
C GLY A 60 3.91 19.03 15.35
N ILE A 61 4.19 18.32 14.27
CA ILE A 61 5.18 18.71 13.27
C ILE A 61 4.43 19.44 12.16
N PRO A 62 4.87 20.63 11.71
CA PRO A 62 4.25 21.33 10.58
C PRO A 62 4.59 20.57 9.29
N ALA A 63 3.86 19.49 9.02
CA ALA A 63 4.04 18.63 7.85
C ALA A 63 2.81 18.72 6.93
N VAL A 64 3.06 18.71 5.63
CA VAL A 64 2.03 18.56 4.59
C VAL A 64 2.11 17.13 4.07
N ILE A 65 1.00 16.40 4.10
CA ILE A 65 0.91 15.03 3.62
C ILE A 65 0.03 14.99 2.37
N ASP A 66 0.66 14.67 1.24
CA ASP A 66 0.02 14.55 -0.06
C ASP A 66 -0.05 13.08 -0.50
N VAL A 67 -1.00 12.79 -1.38
CA VAL A 67 -1.05 11.56 -2.16
C VAL A 67 -0.50 11.85 -3.54
N LEU A 68 0.44 11.04 -4.01
CA LEU A 68 0.97 11.11 -5.36
C LEU A 68 0.50 9.90 -6.17
N SER A 69 0.09 10.16 -7.41
CA SER A 69 -0.18 9.14 -8.41
C SER A 69 0.93 9.16 -9.46
N LEU A 70 1.63 8.03 -9.62
CA LEU A 70 2.89 7.92 -10.36
C LEU A 70 2.82 6.80 -11.40
N LYS A 71 3.31 7.04 -12.61
CA LYS A 71 3.72 5.95 -13.53
C LYS A 71 5.14 5.55 -13.19
N VAL A 72 5.34 4.29 -12.80
CA VAL A 72 6.67 3.73 -12.55
C VAL A 72 7.31 3.31 -13.88
N GLY A 73 8.48 3.89 -14.19
CA GLY A 73 9.24 3.60 -15.40
C GLY A 73 10.17 2.40 -15.25
N LYS A 74 10.80 2.22 -14.09
CA LYS A 74 11.81 1.18 -13.86
C LYS A 74 11.33 0.11 -12.87
N ARG A 75 10.84 -1.01 -13.39
CA ARG A 75 10.45 -2.18 -12.60
C ARG A 75 11.61 -3.16 -12.46
N ARG A 76 11.89 -3.63 -11.24
CA ARG A 76 12.95 -4.61 -10.94
C ARG A 76 12.43 -6.04 -10.92
N VAL A 77 11.15 -6.22 -10.58
CA VAL A 77 10.46 -7.52 -10.57
C VAL A 77 9.37 -7.54 -11.64
N PRO A 78 9.39 -8.49 -12.59
CA PRO A 78 8.35 -8.61 -13.59
C PRO A 78 7.15 -9.41 -13.05
N THR A 79 6.03 -8.73 -12.80
CA THR A 79 4.72 -9.33 -12.60
C THR A 79 3.83 -9.02 -13.81
N ILE A 80 3.08 -10.02 -14.28
CA ILE A 80 2.12 -9.86 -15.38
C ILE A 80 0.73 -10.25 -14.88
N VAL A 81 -0.25 -9.43 -15.19
CA VAL A 81 -1.65 -9.69 -14.92
C VAL A 81 -2.29 -10.35 -16.12
N ILE A 82 -3.09 -11.39 -15.89
CA ILE A 82 -3.84 -12.11 -16.94
C ILE A 82 -5.34 -12.12 -16.57
N PRO A 83 -6.23 -11.58 -17.43
CA PRO A 83 -5.92 -10.81 -18.63
C PRO A 83 -5.21 -9.48 -18.31
N PRO A 84 -4.49 -8.88 -19.29
CA PRO A 84 -3.85 -7.58 -19.12
C PRO A 84 -4.86 -6.50 -18.66
N LEU A 85 -4.37 -5.52 -17.91
CA LEU A 85 -5.13 -4.31 -17.63
C LEU A 85 -5.16 -3.43 -18.89
N ASP A 86 -6.29 -2.77 -19.16
CA ASP A 86 -6.52 -1.96 -20.38
C ASP A 86 -5.46 -0.85 -20.58
N ASP A 87 -4.76 -0.45 -19.52
CA ASP A 87 -3.74 0.60 -19.50
C ASP A 87 -2.29 0.09 -19.35
N GLY A 88 -2.06 -1.24 -19.27
CA GLY A 88 -0.74 -1.90 -19.25
C GLY A 88 0.19 -1.60 -18.05
N ASN A 89 0.05 -0.42 -17.44
CA ASN A 89 0.78 0.07 -16.28
C ASN A 89 -0.12 1.05 -15.51
N PRO A 90 -1.02 0.56 -14.64
CA PRO A 90 -1.88 1.42 -13.84
C PRO A 90 -1.02 2.32 -12.94
N PRO A 91 -1.49 3.54 -12.62
CA PRO A 91 -0.76 4.42 -11.72
C PRO A 91 -0.52 3.78 -10.34
N HIS A 92 0.68 4.00 -9.81
CA HIS A 92 1.08 3.66 -8.45
C HIS A 92 0.78 4.82 -7.51
N VAL A 93 0.23 4.53 -6.34
CA VAL A 93 -0.16 5.55 -5.36
C VAL A 93 0.76 5.50 -4.15
N VAL A 94 1.35 6.64 -3.77
CA VAL A 94 2.25 6.75 -2.61
C VAL A 94 1.91 7.97 -1.77
N LEU A 95 2.37 7.97 -0.51
CA LEU A 95 2.29 9.14 0.36
C LEU A 95 3.56 9.98 0.21
N ARG A 96 3.39 11.30 0.15
CA ARG A 96 4.46 12.28 0.22
C ARG A 96 4.33 13.10 1.50
N VAL A 97 5.40 13.23 2.26
CA VAL A 97 5.49 14.07 3.44
C VAL A 97 6.47 15.21 3.17
N ASN A 98 5.96 16.43 3.15
CA ASN A 98 6.76 17.63 3.04
C ASN A 98 6.84 18.35 4.40
N LEU A 99 8.05 18.80 4.75
CA LEU A 99 8.32 19.61 5.94
C LEU A 99 8.70 21.03 5.49
N PRO A 100 7.75 21.99 5.38
CA PRO A 100 8.04 23.31 4.83
C PRO A 100 9.12 24.08 5.59
N SER A 101 9.27 23.83 6.90
CA SER A 101 10.29 24.50 7.73
C SER A 101 11.72 24.10 7.39
N THR A 102 11.95 22.86 6.95
CA THR A 102 13.28 22.35 6.59
C THR A 102 13.47 22.21 5.08
N GLY A 103 12.38 22.28 4.31
CA GLY A 103 12.37 21.97 2.88
C GLY A 103 12.45 20.46 2.58
N GLU A 104 12.49 19.62 3.62
CA GLU A 104 12.59 18.18 3.43
C GLU A 104 11.31 17.60 2.81
N ASN A 105 11.50 16.56 2.01
CA ASN A 105 10.44 15.95 1.23
C ASN A 105 10.71 14.46 1.09
N TRP A 106 9.78 13.66 1.58
CA TRP A 106 9.91 12.21 1.75
C TRP A 106 8.75 11.48 1.09
N ILE A 107 9.02 10.29 0.56
CA ILE A 107 8.03 9.34 0.07
C ILE A 107 7.91 8.20 1.08
N ILE A 108 6.66 7.85 1.42
CA ILE A 108 6.30 6.62 2.13
C ILE A 108 5.61 5.71 1.13
N ASP A 109 6.24 4.56 0.84
CA ASP A 109 5.73 3.55 -0.07
C ASP A 109 5.91 2.15 0.52
N THR A 110 4.85 1.64 1.16
CA THR A 110 4.82 0.26 1.69
C THR A 110 4.45 -0.78 0.64
N THR A 111 4.16 -0.35 -0.58
CA THR A 111 3.70 -1.22 -1.68
C THR A 111 4.66 -1.24 -2.86
N GLY A 112 5.81 -0.57 -2.75
CA GLY A 112 6.86 -0.53 -3.76
C GLY A 112 7.44 -1.90 -4.10
N GLY A 113 7.29 -2.88 -3.19
CA GLY A 113 7.62 -4.28 -3.42
C GLY A 113 6.95 -4.86 -4.67
N GLN A 114 5.79 -4.33 -5.11
CA GLN A 114 5.15 -4.72 -6.38
C GLN A 114 6.06 -4.53 -7.61
N TYR A 115 7.03 -3.62 -7.51
CA TYR A 115 8.04 -3.34 -8.53
C TYR A 115 9.45 -3.77 -8.12
N GLY A 116 9.60 -4.42 -6.96
CA GLY A 116 10.89 -4.77 -6.37
C GLY A 116 11.60 -3.62 -5.66
N PHE A 117 10.85 -2.64 -5.14
CA PHE A 117 11.41 -1.56 -4.32
C PHE A 117 11.37 -1.98 -2.86
N ARG A 118 12.50 -1.86 -2.14
CA ARG A 118 12.64 -2.42 -0.78
C ARG A 118 12.53 -1.34 0.29
N GLU A 119 12.92 -0.12 -0.04
CA GLU A 119 12.91 0.99 0.89
C GLU A 119 11.52 1.61 1.00
N VAL A 120 10.97 1.61 2.21
CA VAL A 120 9.64 2.18 2.49
C VAL A 120 9.68 3.70 2.59
N LEU A 121 10.79 4.26 3.10
CA LEU A 121 10.94 5.70 3.33
C LEU A 121 12.18 6.22 2.58
N LEU A 122 11.97 7.10 1.61
CA LEU A 122 13.05 7.67 0.79
C LEU A 122 12.85 9.17 0.56
N PRO A 123 13.94 9.95 0.37
CA PRO A 123 13.82 11.32 -0.11
C PRO A 123 13.12 11.38 -1.48
N TYR A 124 12.25 12.36 -1.66
CA TYR A 124 11.41 12.53 -2.86
C TYR A 124 12.21 12.45 -4.16
N HIS A 125 13.26 13.26 -4.30
CA HIS A 125 14.05 13.30 -5.52
C HIS A 125 14.71 11.95 -5.84
N ARG A 126 15.18 11.26 -4.81
CA ARG A 126 15.78 9.93 -4.96
C ARG A 126 14.73 8.92 -5.41
N TYR A 127 13.57 8.88 -4.77
CA TYR A 127 12.49 7.96 -5.15
C TYR A 127 12.05 8.17 -6.61
N ILE A 128 11.86 9.43 -7.03
CA ILE A 128 11.44 9.74 -8.40
C ILE A 128 12.51 9.37 -9.42
N SER A 129 13.77 9.74 -9.18
CA SER A 129 14.87 9.51 -10.10
C SER A 129 15.24 8.02 -10.21
N ASP A 130 15.42 7.33 -9.08
CA ASP A 130 15.91 5.94 -9.04
C ASP A 130 14.92 4.96 -9.67
N ASN A 131 13.63 5.30 -9.67
CA ASN A 131 12.51 4.48 -10.14
C ASN A 131 11.90 4.98 -11.47
N GLU A 132 12.47 6.05 -12.04
CA GLU A 132 11.99 6.69 -13.28
C GLU A 132 10.49 7.02 -13.24
N CYS A 133 10.05 7.57 -12.11
CA CYS A 133 8.63 7.87 -11.88
C CYS A 133 8.19 9.14 -12.62
N MET A 134 6.99 9.10 -13.20
CA MET A 134 6.33 10.27 -13.79
C MET A 134 5.02 10.55 -13.07
N MET A 135 4.77 11.80 -12.68
CA MET A 135 3.48 12.17 -12.07
C MET A 135 2.35 12.07 -13.09
N VAL A 136 1.26 11.40 -12.70
CA VAL A 136 0.05 11.26 -13.52
C VAL A 136 -0.87 12.46 -13.32
N CYS A 137 -0.99 12.95 -12.10
CA CYS A 137 -1.78 14.10 -11.73
C CYS A 137 -1.05 14.94 -10.67
N PRO A 138 -1.47 16.20 -10.45
CA PRO A 138 -0.94 17.01 -9.37
C PRO A 138 -1.10 16.32 -8.00
N PRO A 139 -0.18 16.57 -7.04
CA PRO A 139 -0.35 16.11 -5.67
C PRO A 139 -1.70 16.54 -5.11
N SER A 140 -2.45 15.58 -4.57
CA SER A 140 -3.67 15.86 -3.83
C SER A 140 -3.33 15.87 -2.35
N PRO A 141 -3.93 16.75 -1.52
CA PRO A 141 -3.93 16.53 -0.08
C PRO A 141 -4.37 15.08 0.22
N CYS A 142 -3.96 14.53 1.36
CA CYS A 142 -4.45 13.23 1.82
C CYS A 142 -5.69 13.43 2.74
N PRO A 143 -6.92 13.66 2.22
CA PRO A 143 -8.10 13.73 3.05
C PRO A 143 -8.57 12.33 3.49
N MET A 144 -8.03 11.27 2.88
CA MET A 144 -8.53 9.90 3.04
C MET A 144 -8.68 9.51 4.50
N THR A 145 -9.94 9.31 4.90
CA THR A 145 -10.29 8.57 6.12
C THR A 145 -9.97 7.08 5.94
N GLU A 146 -9.98 6.34 7.04
CA GLU A 146 -9.66 4.91 7.08
C GLU A 146 -10.44 4.06 6.05
N THR A 147 -11.63 4.50 5.64
CA THR A 147 -12.48 3.77 4.67
C THR A 147 -12.66 4.48 3.33
N GLU A 148 -12.23 5.73 3.16
CA GLU A 148 -12.50 6.51 1.95
C GLU A 148 -11.82 5.92 0.70
N SER A 149 -10.65 5.31 0.86
CA SER A 149 -10.00 4.53 -0.20
C SER A 149 -10.87 3.37 -0.70
N LEU A 150 -11.60 2.72 0.21
CA LEU A 150 -12.52 1.63 -0.13
C LEU A 150 -13.78 2.15 -0.81
N ASP A 151 -14.29 3.31 -0.41
CA ASP A 151 -15.43 3.97 -1.07
C ASP A 151 -15.07 4.36 -2.51
N LEU A 152 -13.86 4.87 -2.74
CA LEU A 152 -13.35 5.16 -4.09
C LEU A 152 -13.27 3.88 -4.94
N ILE A 153 -12.74 2.79 -4.39
CA ILE A 153 -12.65 1.49 -5.06
C ILE A 153 -14.05 0.92 -5.36
N SER A 154 -15.02 1.07 -4.45
CA SER A 154 -16.41 0.62 -4.64
C SER A 154 -17.07 1.25 -5.87
N ASN A 155 -16.71 2.49 -6.18
CA ASN A 155 -17.34 3.26 -7.24
C ASN A 155 -16.72 3.02 -8.62
N ILE A 156 -15.62 2.27 -8.71
CA ILE A 156 -15.00 1.90 -9.99
C ILE A 156 -15.76 0.67 -10.52
N PRO A 157 -16.46 0.79 -11.68
CA PRO A 157 -17.04 -0.39 -12.36
C PRO A 157 -15.95 -1.46 -12.54
N PHE A 158 -16.26 -2.73 -12.77
CA PHE A 158 -15.28 -3.84 -12.93
C PHE A 158 -14.39 -4.23 -11.74
N LEU A 159 -14.20 -3.40 -10.70
CA LEU A 159 -13.49 -3.82 -9.47
C LEU A 159 -14.39 -4.62 -8.53
N ILE A 160 -15.68 -4.29 -8.49
CA ILE A 160 -16.69 -4.98 -7.68
C ILE A 160 -17.88 -5.35 -8.56
N SER A 161 -17.81 -6.55 -9.12
CA SER A 161 -18.74 -7.06 -10.13
C SER A 161 -19.58 -8.24 -9.64
N ASN A 162 -19.19 -8.88 -8.52
CA ASN A 162 -19.88 -10.06 -8.01
C ASN A 162 -19.99 -10.07 -6.47
N LYS A 163 -20.79 -11.01 -5.95
CA LYS A 163 -21.07 -11.14 -4.51
C LYS A 163 -19.83 -11.43 -3.68
N GLU A 164 -18.89 -12.21 -4.21
CA GLU A 164 -17.66 -12.57 -3.49
C GLU A 164 -16.77 -11.34 -3.32
N GLN A 165 -16.61 -10.52 -4.35
CA GLN A 165 -15.90 -9.24 -4.31
C GLN A 165 -16.57 -8.24 -3.35
N GLN A 166 -17.91 -8.25 -3.25
CA GLN A 166 -18.63 -7.43 -2.27
C GLN A 166 -18.33 -7.88 -0.83
N VAL A 167 -18.38 -9.18 -0.55
CA VAL A 167 -18.02 -9.74 0.77
C VAL A 167 -16.57 -9.43 1.12
N ASP A 168 -15.67 -9.61 0.16
CA ASP A 168 -14.24 -9.33 0.29
C ASP A 168 -13.99 -7.85 0.62
N GLN A 169 -14.72 -6.93 0.00
CA GLN A 169 -14.68 -5.52 0.35
C GLN A 169 -15.24 -5.22 1.74
N MET A 170 -16.32 -5.89 2.16
CA MET A 170 -16.86 -5.73 3.51
C MET A 170 -15.84 -6.17 4.58
N LEU A 171 -15.13 -7.27 4.34
CA LEU A 171 -14.06 -7.75 5.22
C LEU A 171 -12.90 -6.75 5.27
N GLU A 172 -12.49 -6.21 4.12
CA GLU A 172 -11.44 -5.18 4.06
C GLU A 172 -11.84 -3.93 4.85
N ARG A 173 -13.09 -3.49 4.70
CA ARG A 173 -13.63 -2.35 5.45
C ARG A 173 -13.58 -2.59 6.96
N GLN A 174 -13.96 -3.79 7.39
CA GLN A 174 -13.91 -4.13 8.81
C GLN A 174 -12.46 -4.13 9.32
N ALA A 175 -11.51 -4.67 8.56
CA ALA A 175 -10.10 -4.66 8.90
C ALA A 175 -9.54 -3.22 9.01
N HIS A 176 -9.91 -2.34 8.09
CA HIS A 176 -9.51 -0.92 8.11
C HIS A 176 -10.03 -0.20 9.35
N ILE A 177 -11.30 -0.43 9.72
CA ILE A 177 -11.90 0.16 10.93
C ILE A 177 -11.16 -0.32 12.19
N LEU A 178 -10.87 -1.62 12.29
CA LEU A 178 -10.13 -2.19 13.41
C LEU A 178 -8.71 -1.62 13.51
N PHE A 179 -8.01 -1.50 12.38
CA PHE A 179 -6.69 -0.89 12.34
C PHE A 179 -6.73 0.59 12.74
N ALA A 180 -7.70 1.35 12.26
CA ALA A 180 -7.87 2.75 12.63
C ALA A 180 -8.15 2.91 14.13
N ALA A 181 -8.98 2.04 14.71
CA ALA A 181 -9.23 1.98 16.14
C ALA A 181 -7.95 1.68 16.93
N PHE A 182 -7.16 0.70 16.47
CA PHE A 182 -5.84 0.39 17.03
C PHE A 182 -4.89 1.60 16.96
N VAL A 183 -4.76 2.25 15.80
CA VAL A 183 -3.93 3.44 15.64
C VAL A 183 -4.39 4.52 16.62
N LYS A 184 -5.70 4.74 16.77
CA LYS A 184 -6.25 5.73 17.69
C LYS A 184 -5.96 5.40 19.16
N ALA A 185 -6.05 4.14 19.56
CA ALA A 185 -5.87 3.71 20.94
C ALA A 185 -4.39 3.56 21.35
N SER A 186 -3.54 3.08 20.44
CA SER A 186 -2.24 2.49 20.81
C SER A 186 -1.03 3.19 20.19
N VAL A 187 -1.21 3.98 19.12
CA VAL A 187 -0.09 4.69 18.48
C VAL A 187 0.02 6.09 19.07
N ASP A 188 1.07 6.38 19.82
CA ASP A 188 1.40 7.73 20.29
C ASP A 188 2.76 8.19 19.76
N LYS A 189 3.19 9.39 20.13
CA LYS A 189 4.52 9.90 19.73
C LYS A 189 5.66 9.19 20.46
N ASP A 190 5.37 8.55 21.58
CA ASP A 190 6.36 7.85 22.39
C ASP A 190 6.80 6.54 21.72
N ILE A 191 5.99 6.00 20.79
CA ILE A 191 6.41 4.90 19.90
C ILE A 191 7.68 5.26 19.10
N LEU A 192 7.88 6.55 18.77
CA LEU A 192 9.07 7.03 18.06
C LEU A 192 10.29 7.18 18.98
N LYS A 193 10.10 7.17 20.30
CA LYS A 193 11.19 7.23 21.30
C LYS A 193 11.88 5.88 21.51
N GLY A 194 11.26 4.79 21.05
CA GLY A 194 11.92 3.51 20.81
C GLY A 194 12.20 2.65 22.04
N SER A 195 11.38 1.61 22.21
CA SER A 195 11.88 0.31 22.65
C SER A 195 11.14 -0.76 21.84
N THR A 196 11.88 -1.70 21.26
CA THR A 196 11.30 -2.80 20.48
C THR A 196 10.29 -3.63 21.28
N ALA A 197 10.41 -3.63 22.61
CA ALA A 197 9.45 -4.26 23.52
C ALA A 197 8.07 -3.57 23.53
N VAL A 198 8.02 -2.24 23.45
CA VAL A 198 6.76 -1.46 23.44
C VAL A 198 6.00 -1.66 22.13
N VAL A 199 6.74 -1.73 21.02
CA VAL A 199 6.17 -2.08 19.71
C VAL A 199 5.63 -3.52 19.73
N LYS A 200 6.40 -4.46 20.29
CA LYS A 200 5.99 -5.87 20.36
C LYS A 200 4.71 -6.07 21.18
N ASP A 201 4.61 -5.50 22.38
CA ASP A 201 3.41 -5.59 23.24
C ASP A 201 2.18 -4.97 22.57
N SER A 202 2.34 -3.83 21.89
CA SER A 202 1.25 -3.20 21.13
C SER A 202 0.76 -4.07 19.98
N THR A 203 1.68 -4.76 19.29
CA THR A 203 1.35 -5.64 18.15
C THR A 203 0.68 -6.94 18.61
N GLU A 204 1.13 -7.51 19.73
CA GLU A 204 0.52 -8.69 20.34
C GLU A 204 -0.91 -8.42 20.79
N ARG A 205 -1.18 -7.24 21.39
CA ARG A 205 -2.54 -6.82 21.75
C ARG A 205 -3.46 -6.72 20.52
N PHE A 206 -2.96 -6.17 19.41
CA PHE A 206 -3.71 -6.10 18.16
C PHE A 206 -4.06 -7.48 17.61
N ALA A 207 -3.12 -8.43 17.66
CA ALA A 207 -3.34 -9.79 17.16
C ALA A 207 -4.30 -10.63 18.03
N SER A 208 -4.56 -10.19 19.27
CA SER A 208 -5.39 -10.91 20.24
C SER A 208 -6.84 -10.42 20.36
N GLY A 209 -7.19 -9.31 19.69
CA GLY A 209 -8.54 -8.72 19.66
C GLY A 209 -9.26 -8.97 18.35
#